data_AF-A0A0A1U540-F1
#
_entry.id   AF-A0A0A1U540-F1
#
_cell.length_a   1.000
_cell.length_b   1.000
_cell.length_c   1.000
_cell.angle_alpha   90.00
_cell.angle_beta   90.00
_cell.angle_gamma   90.00
#
_symmetry.space_group_name_H-M   'P 1'
#
loop_
_entity.id
_entity.type
_entity.pdbx_description
1 polymer ?
#
loop_
_entity_poly.entity_id
_entity_poly.type
_entity_poly.pdbx_seq_one_letter_code
_entity_poly.pdbx_strand_id
1 'polypeptide(L)'
;MTDAVELTPTAYPIGDISVSDNVQPQLTDPQQLAEDSKKKNKPLSVFTTNFVLRQNFGLGVSLYFDFLYYVMLSDLIIGVGMVFVWTVQSEYASVTTNPMSILYIEAYGSGAFNYYFFFITNILFFIVCLGQGLYYYLSRRNIVKREYEKEKILMEIDKDFVNMISMPSERDKDGSMLQKGKSSWINRKSFKVLSYVIFMLFTLFFCGVLVVVIYFKPEQDKIQKFVDDQLQKINVPLFSFYDILVSVLLYIFYQILRVIAKLVSMIEKHRKYIGYVTGRTIKYFIGKIFLVMSIYITNRLTNFDKGCPLASAGSTFFTVVLTDLVLTNFFGLLMPFIQHKFPVLKKLQIKLAKCLLPCWKQNFDETDIEAQFEIESEYFEIYFRQFNVLVGSTTSPILMLIGALSFAIEYACDKVKLVKFCYKSKKTPGMMIRFNQWFLTFTFILSFILWPYGGFWIVSGDLFGLLNKNYCDCNLFRSRNDFLLMQC
;
A
#
# COMPACT_ATOMS: atom_id res chain seq x y z
N MET A 1 0.03 48.21 -32.89
CA MET A 1 -0.60 47.18 -33.74
C MET A 1 -0.28 45.85 -33.11
N THR A 2 -1.18 45.38 -32.27
CA THR A 2 -1.07 44.16 -31.46
C THR A 2 -2.40 43.45 -31.64
N ASP A 3 -2.43 42.49 -32.55
CA ASP A 3 -3.62 41.71 -32.84
C ASP A 3 -3.80 40.66 -31.73
N ALA A 4 -4.88 40.84 -30.97
CA ALA A 4 -5.35 39.86 -30.00
C ALA A 4 -5.93 38.66 -30.75
N VAL A 5 -5.29 37.50 -30.59
CA VAL A 5 -5.82 36.22 -31.06
C VAL A 5 -6.94 35.79 -30.12
N GLU A 6 -8.18 35.98 -30.56
CA GLU A 6 -9.40 35.55 -29.89
C GLU A 6 -9.54 34.03 -30.04
N LEU A 7 -9.21 33.29 -28.98
CA LEU A 7 -9.42 31.85 -28.89
C LEU A 7 -10.92 31.57 -28.63
N THR A 8 -11.69 31.43 -29.70
CA THR A 8 -13.05 30.89 -29.63
C THR A 8 -13.01 29.42 -29.20
N PRO A 9 -13.79 29.00 -28.18
CA PRO A 9 -13.91 27.60 -27.80
C PRO A 9 -14.68 26.85 -28.88
N THR A 10 -14.02 25.91 -29.56
CA THR A 10 -14.67 24.96 -30.46
C THR A 10 -15.62 24.08 -29.66
N ALA A 11 -16.91 24.37 -29.74
CA ALA A 11 -17.98 23.50 -29.27
C ALA A 11 -17.91 22.20 -30.08
N TYR A 12 -17.65 21.09 -29.41
CA TYR A 12 -17.90 19.78 -29.99
C TYR A 12 -19.41 19.65 -30.22
N PRO A 13 -19.87 19.16 -31.40
CA PRO A 13 -21.28 18.89 -31.60
C PRO A 13 -21.69 17.78 -30.64
N ILE A 14 -22.43 18.16 -29.59
CA ILE A 14 -23.23 17.24 -28.80
C ILE A 14 -24.28 16.76 -29.79
N GLY A 15 -24.13 15.54 -30.30
CA GLY A 15 -25.18 14.91 -31.10
C GLY A 15 -26.47 14.93 -30.28
N ASP A 16 -27.53 15.48 -30.87
CA ASP A 16 -28.86 15.52 -30.28
C ASP A 16 -29.29 14.09 -29.96
N ILE A 17 -29.16 13.72 -28.68
CA ILE A 17 -29.85 12.57 -28.14
C ILE A 17 -31.31 13.02 -28.06
N SER A 18 -32.08 12.72 -29.10
CA SER A 18 -33.54 12.84 -29.07
C SER A 18 -34.03 11.92 -27.95
N VAL A 19 -34.27 12.52 -26.77
CA VAL A 19 -34.92 11.86 -25.65
C VAL A 19 -36.33 11.52 -26.13
N SER A 20 -36.54 10.25 -26.45
CA SER A 20 -37.86 9.74 -26.79
C SER A 20 -38.77 9.88 -25.57
N ASP A 21 -39.74 10.80 -25.64
CA ASP A 21 -40.73 11.11 -24.58
C ASP A 21 -41.65 9.93 -24.19
N ASN A 22 -41.49 8.75 -24.82
CA ASN A 22 -42.29 7.56 -24.56
C ASN A 22 -41.60 6.47 -23.73
N VAL A 23 -40.48 6.74 -23.07
CA VAL A 23 -39.92 5.77 -22.10
C VAL A 23 -40.66 5.91 -20.76
N GLN A 24 -41.83 5.28 -20.65
CA GLN A 24 -42.39 5.00 -19.34
C GLN A 24 -41.36 4.17 -18.56
N PRO A 25 -40.99 4.56 -17.33
CA PRO A 25 -40.08 3.76 -16.52
C PRO A 25 -40.77 2.43 -16.22
N GLN A 26 -40.35 1.38 -16.92
CA GLN A 26 -40.71 0.02 -16.55
C GLN A 26 -40.17 -0.19 -15.14
N LEU A 27 -41.10 -0.25 -14.18
CA LEU A 27 -40.81 -0.59 -12.80
C LEU A 27 -40.26 -2.01 -12.80
N THR A 28 -38.95 -2.12 -12.92
CA THR A 28 -38.28 -3.41 -13.02
C THR A 28 -38.39 -4.04 -11.65
N ASP A 29 -39.01 -5.22 -11.57
CA ASP A 29 -39.25 -5.92 -10.30
C ASP A 29 -37.92 -6.03 -9.54
N PRO A 30 -37.82 -5.57 -8.26
CA PRO A 30 -36.61 -5.68 -7.45
C PRO A 30 -36.01 -7.09 -7.44
N GLN A 31 -36.86 -8.12 -7.59
CA GLN A 31 -36.42 -9.51 -7.71
C GLN A 31 -35.66 -9.79 -9.03
N GLN A 32 -36.08 -9.21 -10.16
CA GLN A 32 -35.36 -9.33 -11.43
C GLN A 32 -34.02 -8.59 -11.40
N LEU A 33 -33.94 -7.41 -10.77
CA LEU A 33 -32.66 -6.71 -10.56
C LEU A 33 -31.70 -7.53 -9.68
N ALA A 34 -32.22 -8.22 -8.66
CA ALA A 34 -31.43 -9.11 -7.82
C ALA A 34 -30.96 -10.36 -8.60
N GLU A 35 -31.80 -10.94 -9.47
CA GLU A 35 -31.41 -12.07 -10.33
C GLU A 35 -30.43 -11.68 -11.44
N ASP A 36 -30.59 -10.52 -12.06
CA ASP A 36 -29.65 -10.01 -13.06
C ASP A 36 -28.32 -9.60 -12.43
N SER A 37 -28.33 -9.16 -11.16
CA SER A 37 -27.08 -9.00 -10.41
C SER A 37 -26.36 -10.33 -10.17
N LYS A 38 -27.10 -11.47 -10.15
CA LYS A 38 -26.58 -12.84 -9.99
C LYS A 38 -26.14 -13.51 -11.29
N LYS A 39 -26.51 -12.98 -12.46
CA LYS A 39 -25.97 -13.48 -13.74
C LYS A 39 -24.47 -13.20 -13.79
N LYS A 40 -23.68 -14.27 -13.84
CA LYS A 40 -22.24 -14.19 -14.12
C LYS A 40 -22.04 -13.41 -15.42
N ASN A 41 -21.34 -12.28 -15.34
CA ASN A 41 -20.97 -11.50 -16.51
C ASN A 41 -20.25 -12.40 -17.52
N LYS A 42 -20.40 -12.09 -18.82
CA LYS A 42 -19.49 -12.62 -19.83
C LYS A 42 -18.06 -12.34 -19.36
N PRO A 43 -17.15 -13.33 -19.41
CA PRO A 43 -15.78 -13.14 -18.96
C PRO A 43 -15.16 -11.99 -19.76
N LEU A 44 -14.79 -10.91 -19.06
CA LEU A 44 -14.07 -9.81 -19.67
C LEU A 44 -12.63 -10.26 -19.97
N SER A 45 -12.00 -9.65 -20.99
CA SER A 45 -10.58 -9.88 -21.25
C SER A 45 -9.72 -9.22 -20.17
N VAL A 46 -8.56 -9.79 -19.84
CA VAL A 46 -7.59 -9.15 -18.94
C VAL A 46 -7.05 -7.84 -19.54
N PHE A 47 -7.07 -7.70 -20.87
CA PHE A 47 -6.63 -6.50 -21.58
C PHE A 47 -7.72 -5.43 -21.74
N THR A 48 -8.84 -5.59 -21.04
CA THR A 48 -9.95 -4.63 -21.07
C THR A 48 -9.48 -3.23 -20.66
N THR A 49 -9.93 -2.19 -21.35
CA THR A 49 -9.53 -0.79 -21.05
C THR A 49 -10.15 -0.29 -19.75
N ASN A 50 -9.53 0.70 -19.09
CA ASN A 50 -10.09 1.32 -17.87
C ASN A 50 -11.50 1.88 -18.11
N PHE A 51 -11.80 2.31 -19.33
CA PHE A 51 -13.15 2.75 -19.72
C PHE A 51 -14.20 1.63 -19.62
N VAL A 52 -13.89 0.42 -20.09
CA VAL A 52 -14.81 -0.72 -19.97
C VAL A 52 -14.89 -1.23 -18.53
N LEU A 53 -13.77 -1.19 -17.79
CA LEU A 53 -13.80 -1.46 -16.33
C LEU A 53 -14.73 -0.48 -15.61
N ARG A 54 -14.68 0.80 -15.97
CA ARG A 54 -15.56 1.84 -15.44
C ARG A 54 -17.04 1.54 -15.70
N GLN A 55 -17.39 1.15 -16.92
CA GLN A 55 -18.78 0.82 -17.27
C GLN A 55 -19.31 -0.36 -16.45
N ASN A 56 -18.47 -1.38 -16.23
CA ASN A 56 -18.88 -2.62 -15.56
C ASN A 56 -18.85 -2.53 -14.02
N PHE A 57 -17.82 -1.88 -13.45
CA PHE A 57 -17.54 -1.87 -12.01
C PHE A 57 -17.67 -0.49 -11.34
N GLY A 58 -17.84 0.59 -12.11
CA GLY A 58 -18.05 1.95 -11.60
C GLY A 58 -16.81 2.84 -11.61
N LEU A 59 -17.01 4.12 -11.28
CA LEU A 59 -15.95 5.14 -11.32
C LEU A 59 -14.83 4.86 -10.30
N GLY A 60 -15.15 4.39 -9.10
CA GLY A 60 -14.15 4.13 -8.05
C GLY A 60 -13.05 3.15 -8.47
N VAL A 61 -13.40 2.08 -9.17
CA VAL A 61 -12.44 1.08 -9.69
C VAL A 61 -11.56 1.66 -10.79
N SER A 62 -12.14 2.45 -11.69
CA SER A 62 -11.34 3.13 -12.73
C SER A 62 -10.32 4.09 -12.12
N LEU A 63 -10.75 4.87 -11.12
CA LEU A 63 -9.87 5.80 -10.41
C LEU A 63 -8.76 5.07 -9.63
N TYR A 64 -9.03 3.86 -9.13
CA TYR A 64 -8.04 3.02 -8.47
C TYR A 64 -6.92 2.63 -9.44
N PHE A 65 -7.25 2.09 -10.61
CA PHE A 65 -6.25 1.72 -11.61
C PHE A 65 -5.51 2.93 -12.17
N ASP A 66 -6.18 4.08 -12.33
CA ASP A 66 -5.55 5.33 -12.73
C ASP A 66 -4.55 5.84 -11.68
N PHE A 67 -4.88 5.69 -10.39
CA PHE A 67 -3.99 6.04 -9.28
C PHE A 67 -2.79 5.09 -9.20
N LEU A 68 -3.02 3.78 -9.29
CA LEU A 68 -1.96 2.77 -9.30
C LEU A 68 -0.98 3.00 -10.46
N TYR A 69 -1.50 3.28 -11.66
CA TYR A 69 -0.69 3.64 -12.82
C TYR A 69 0.13 4.92 -12.60
N TYR A 70 -0.47 5.94 -11.96
CA TYR A 70 0.23 7.17 -11.62
C TYR A 70 1.41 6.92 -10.66
N VAL A 71 1.18 6.15 -9.59
CA VAL A 71 2.23 5.81 -8.62
C VAL A 71 3.35 5.03 -9.30
N MET A 72 3.00 4.00 -10.09
CA MET A 72 3.95 3.22 -10.89
C MET A 72 4.82 4.10 -11.80
N LEU A 73 4.20 5.00 -12.57
CA LEU A 73 4.92 5.87 -13.50
C LEU A 73 5.81 6.89 -12.76
N SER A 74 5.31 7.44 -11.66
CA SER A 74 6.08 8.38 -10.85
C SER A 74 7.32 7.72 -10.25
N ASP A 75 7.16 6.53 -9.66
CA ASP A 75 8.27 5.76 -9.10
C ASP A 75 9.26 5.36 -10.21
N LEU A 76 8.78 5.01 -11.40
CA LEU A 76 9.65 4.72 -12.53
C LEU A 76 10.51 5.94 -12.91
N ILE A 77 9.90 7.12 -13.06
CA ILE A 77 10.60 8.35 -13.43
C ILE A 77 11.61 8.75 -12.35
N ILE A 78 11.19 8.73 -11.08
CA ILE A 78 12.04 9.07 -9.94
C ILE A 78 13.19 8.06 -9.80
N GLY A 79 12.90 6.76 -9.94
CA GLY A 79 13.88 5.70 -9.86
C GLY A 79 14.91 5.76 -10.98
N VAL A 80 14.50 6.04 -12.22
CA VAL A 80 15.44 6.26 -13.34
C VAL A 80 16.30 7.50 -13.08
N GLY A 81 15.69 8.60 -12.60
CA GLY A 81 16.42 9.81 -12.23
C GLY A 81 17.44 9.58 -11.12
N MET A 82 17.06 8.79 -10.09
CA MET A 82 17.95 8.37 -9.02
C MET A 82 19.12 7.55 -9.55
N VAL A 83 18.85 6.51 -10.34
CA VAL A 83 19.90 5.65 -10.92
C VAL A 83 20.83 6.47 -11.81
N PHE A 84 20.32 7.42 -12.58
CA PHE A 84 21.14 8.33 -13.38
C PHE A 84 22.08 9.18 -12.51
N VAL A 85 21.53 9.93 -11.55
CA VAL A 85 22.31 10.76 -10.60
C VAL A 85 23.38 9.92 -9.90
N TRP A 86 23.02 8.70 -9.57
CA TRP A 86 23.84 7.80 -8.82
C TRP A 86 24.91 7.10 -9.67
N THR A 87 24.66 6.83 -10.96
CA THR A 87 25.66 6.37 -11.95
C THR A 87 26.69 7.44 -12.23
N VAL A 88 26.30 8.72 -12.23
CA VAL A 88 27.26 9.83 -12.32
C VAL A 88 28.16 9.85 -11.09
N GLN A 89 27.59 9.73 -9.88
CA GLN A 89 28.34 9.72 -8.63
C GLN A 89 29.32 8.55 -8.52
N SER A 90 28.79 7.35 -8.75
CA SER A 90 29.39 6.32 -9.59
C SER A 90 30.84 6.48 -10.02
N GLU A 91 30.99 7.24 -11.10
CA GLU A 91 32.24 7.42 -11.82
C GLU A 91 33.24 8.31 -11.06
N TYR A 92 32.75 9.23 -10.22
CA TYR A 92 33.59 10.13 -9.42
C TYR A 92 34.07 9.49 -8.11
N ALA A 93 33.27 8.62 -7.51
CA ALA A 93 33.67 7.82 -6.38
C ALA A 93 34.58 6.71 -6.91
N SER A 94 35.87 6.76 -6.61
CA SER A 94 36.86 5.73 -6.97
C SER A 94 36.64 4.39 -6.22
N VAL A 95 35.38 4.00 -6.03
CA VAL A 95 34.90 2.81 -5.31
C VAL A 95 34.72 1.67 -6.31
N THR A 96 35.20 0.51 -5.90
CA THR A 96 35.76 -0.58 -6.70
C THR A 96 34.78 -1.62 -7.24
N THR A 97 35.17 -2.22 -8.37
CA THR A 97 35.05 -3.62 -8.87
C THR A 97 33.74 -4.43 -8.81
N ASN A 98 32.77 -4.17 -7.93
CA ASN A 98 31.52 -4.96 -7.87
C ASN A 98 30.30 -4.11 -8.27
N PRO A 99 29.69 -4.31 -9.44
CA PRO A 99 28.55 -3.53 -9.91
C PRO A 99 27.32 -3.58 -9.00
N MET A 100 27.20 -4.61 -8.16
CA MET A 100 26.05 -4.80 -7.26
C MET A 100 26.17 -4.01 -5.95
N SER A 101 27.38 -3.80 -5.42
CA SER A 101 27.57 -2.94 -4.24
C SER A 101 27.35 -1.47 -4.58
N ILE A 102 27.47 -1.14 -5.88
CA ILE A 102 27.08 0.17 -6.37
C ILE A 102 25.58 0.33 -5.93
N LEU A 103 24.65 -0.61 -6.14
CA LEU A 103 23.20 -0.46 -5.87
C LEU A 103 22.73 -0.07 -4.44
N TYR A 104 23.63 0.06 -3.46
CA TYR A 104 23.37 0.43 -2.07
C TYR A 104 24.03 1.76 -1.69
N ILE A 105 23.64 2.32 -0.52
CA ILE A 105 24.25 3.54 0.02
C ILE A 105 25.77 3.45 0.20
N GLU A 106 26.32 2.25 0.33
CA GLU A 106 27.78 2.02 0.45
C GLU A 106 28.59 2.65 -0.68
N ALA A 107 27.97 2.90 -1.84
CA ALA A 107 28.57 3.60 -2.97
C ALA A 107 28.82 5.11 -2.74
N TYR A 108 28.15 5.73 -1.75
CA TYR A 108 28.50 7.08 -1.32
C TYR A 108 29.80 7.00 -0.52
N GLY A 109 30.92 6.90 -1.25
CA GLY A 109 32.25 6.71 -0.68
C GLY A 109 32.62 7.79 0.35
N SER A 110 33.66 7.54 1.14
CA SER A 110 34.10 8.48 2.17
C SER A 110 34.72 9.76 1.57
N GLY A 111 34.14 10.93 1.87
CA GLY A 111 34.68 12.22 1.45
C GLY A 111 33.67 13.37 1.55
N ALA A 112 34.17 14.60 1.74
CA ALA A 112 33.32 15.79 1.88
C ALA A 112 32.45 16.02 0.64
N PHE A 113 33.00 15.85 -0.57
CA PHE A 113 32.25 15.97 -1.82
C PHE A 113 31.08 14.98 -1.90
N ASN A 114 31.33 13.71 -1.55
CA ASN A 114 30.30 12.66 -1.58
C ASN A 114 29.19 12.92 -0.56
N TYR A 115 29.54 13.46 0.62
CA TYR A 115 28.57 13.88 1.61
C TYR A 115 27.67 15.02 1.09
N TYR A 116 28.25 16.09 0.53
CA TYR A 116 27.47 17.20 -0.02
C TYR A 116 26.60 16.76 -1.20
N PHE A 117 27.15 15.91 -2.07
CA PHE A 117 26.38 15.34 -3.18
C PHE A 117 25.20 14.54 -2.65
N PHE A 118 25.42 13.61 -1.72
CA PHE A 118 24.36 12.85 -1.06
C PHE A 118 23.30 13.74 -0.39
N PHE A 119 23.73 14.79 0.30
CA PHE A 119 22.85 15.75 0.95
C PHE A 119 21.94 16.45 -0.07
N ILE A 120 22.53 16.99 -1.14
CA ILE A 120 21.80 17.69 -2.21
C ILE A 120 20.84 16.74 -2.92
N THR A 121 21.26 15.51 -3.24
CA THR A 121 20.41 14.54 -3.95
C THR A 121 19.23 14.10 -3.09
N ASN A 122 19.41 13.92 -1.78
CA ASN A 122 18.30 13.63 -0.86
C ASN A 122 17.32 14.80 -0.72
N ILE A 123 17.80 16.05 -0.72
CA ILE A 123 16.93 17.23 -0.71
C ILE A 123 16.16 17.36 -2.01
N LEU A 124 16.82 17.17 -3.16
CA LEU A 124 16.15 17.20 -4.47
C LEU A 124 15.12 16.08 -4.58
N PHE A 125 15.48 14.87 -4.16
CA PHE A 125 14.54 13.76 -4.02
C PHE A 125 13.34 14.16 -3.16
N PHE A 126 13.59 14.87 -2.05
CA PHE A 126 12.53 15.32 -1.18
C PHE A 126 11.57 16.29 -1.86
N ILE A 127 12.11 17.28 -2.58
CA ILE A 127 11.31 18.25 -3.33
C ILE A 127 10.47 17.56 -4.40
N VAL A 128 11.06 16.60 -5.13
CA VAL A 128 10.37 15.86 -6.20
C VAL A 128 9.23 15.02 -5.64
N CYS A 129 9.46 14.24 -4.59
CA CYS A 129 8.43 13.40 -3.98
C CYS A 129 7.33 14.20 -3.30
N LEU A 130 7.65 15.34 -2.66
CA LEU A 130 6.62 16.25 -2.13
C LEU A 130 5.77 16.85 -3.26
N GLY A 131 6.41 17.18 -4.39
CA GLY A 131 5.76 17.63 -5.61
C GLY A 131 4.81 16.60 -6.22
N GLN A 132 5.08 15.30 -6.08
CA GLN A 132 4.25 14.22 -6.62
C GLN A 132 2.81 14.26 -6.08
N GLY A 133 2.61 14.45 -4.78
CA GLY A 133 1.26 14.54 -4.21
C GLY A 133 0.48 15.75 -4.73
N LEU A 134 1.15 16.89 -4.85
CA LEU A 134 0.57 18.12 -5.37
C LEU A 134 0.26 18.00 -6.88
N TYR A 135 1.17 17.44 -7.65
CA TYR A 135 1.02 17.23 -9.08
C TYR A 135 -0.16 16.28 -9.39
N TYR A 136 -0.29 15.18 -8.64
CA TYR A 136 -1.45 14.29 -8.75
C TYR A 136 -2.76 15.04 -8.54
N TYR A 137 -2.83 15.87 -7.49
CA TYR A 137 -4.01 16.65 -7.20
C TYR A 137 -4.34 17.66 -8.30
N LEU A 138 -3.35 18.44 -8.74
CA LEU A 138 -3.56 19.48 -9.75
C LEU A 138 -3.97 18.87 -11.10
N SER A 139 -3.33 17.78 -11.51
CA SER A 139 -3.63 17.11 -12.78
C SER A 139 -4.99 16.41 -12.75
N ARG A 140 -5.38 15.78 -11.63
CA ARG A 140 -6.61 14.98 -11.55
C ARG A 140 -7.84 15.73 -11.05
N ARG A 141 -7.71 16.83 -10.30
CA ARG A 141 -8.88 17.53 -9.71
C ARG A 141 -9.94 17.93 -10.74
N ASN A 142 -9.54 18.40 -11.92
CA ASN A 142 -10.46 18.89 -12.95
C ASN A 142 -11.15 17.74 -13.71
N ILE A 143 -10.45 16.63 -13.90
CA ILE A 143 -11.02 15.43 -14.52
C ILE A 143 -12.05 14.85 -13.57
N VAL A 144 -11.66 14.65 -12.31
CA VAL A 144 -12.51 14.10 -11.26
C VAL A 144 -13.76 14.93 -11.05
N LYS A 145 -13.62 16.26 -10.94
CA LYS A 145 -14.77 17.15 -10.72
C LYS A 145 -15.81 16.97 -11.83
N ARG A 146 -15.36 16.96 -13.09
CA ARG A 146 -16.22 16.72 -14.26
C ARG A 146 -16.87 15.33 -14.23
N GLU A 147 -16.10 14.31 -13.89
CA GLU A 147 -16.63 12.93 -13.84
C GLU A 147 -17.61 12.73 -12.68
N TYR A 148 -17.37 13.35 -11.53
CA TYR A 148 -18.28 13.34 -10.40
C TYR A 148 -19.57 14.09 -10.71
N GLU A 149 -19.51 15.24 -11.39
CA GLU A 149 -20.70 15.98 -11.84
C GLU A 149 -21.55 15.15 -12.80
N LYS A 150 -20.93 14.48 -13.78
CA LYS A 150 -21.64 13.53 -14.66
C LYS A 150 -22.31 12.41 -13.89
N GLU A 151 -21.60 11.80 -12.94
CA GLU A 151 -22.14 10.71 -12.12
C GLU A 151 -23.26 11.20 -11.21
N LYS A 152 -23.15 12.42 -10.67
CA LYS A 152 -24.21 13.06 -9.88
C LYS A 152 -25.47 13.30 -10.72
N ILE A 153 -25.34 13.79 -11.95
CA ILE A 153 -26.47 13.98 -12.87
C ILE A 153 -27.13 12.63 -13.18
N LEU A 154 -26.34 11.58 -13.41
CA LEU A 154 -26.85 10.21 -13.59
C LEU A 154 -27.61 9.72 -12.35
N MET A 155 -27.12 10.02 -11.13
CA MET A 155 -27.86 9.73 -9.88
C MET A 155 -29.14 10.55 -9.75
N GLU A 156 -29.19 11.77 -10.24
CA GLU A 156 -30.41 12.58 -10.18
C GLU A 156 -31.48 12.10 -11.19
N ILE A 157 -31.05 11.56 -12.35
CA ILE A 157 -31.95 11.07 -13.41
C ILE A 157 -32.46 9.65 -13.13
N ASP A 158 -31.59 8.75 -12.66
CA ASP A 158 -31.89 7.32 -12.57
C ASP A 158 -32.08 6.90 -11.09
N LYS A 159 -33.35 6.81 -10.66
CA LYS A 159 -33.71 6.33 -9.32
C LYS A 159 -33.25 4.88 -9.09
N ASP A 160 -33.12 4.07 -10.14
CA ASP A 160 -32.63 2.70 -10.04
C ASP A 160 -31.10 2.67 -9.89
N PHE A 161 -30.40 3.62 -10.52
CA PHE A 161 -28.97 3.87 -10.24
C PHE A 161 -28.75 4.34 -8.81
N VAL A 162 -29.63 5.21 -8.27
CA VAL A 162 -29.62 5.55 -6.85
C VAL A 162 -29.92 4.33 -5.99
N ASN A 163 -30.85 3.46 -6.35
CA ASN A 163 -31.11 2.21 -5.60
C ASN A 163 -29.94 1.21 -5.71
N MET A 164 -29.15 1.24 -6.79
CA MET A 164 -27.92 0.44 -6.96
C MET A 164 -26.72 0.99 -6.18
N ILE A 165 -26.58 2.32 -6.07
CA ILE A 165 -25.44 3.00 -5.39
C ILE A 165 -25.74 3.28 -3.92
N SER A 166 -26.96 3.73 -3.62
CA SER A 166 -27.43 3.77 -2.25
C SER A 166 -27.30 2.34 -1.76
N MET A 167 -26.42 2.18 -0.77
CA MET A 167 -26.36 0.94 -0.03
C MET A 167 -27.80 0.60 0.29
N PRO A 168 -28.28 -0.62 0.00
CA PRO A 168 -29.60 -0.99 0.42
C PRO A 168 -29.65 -0.67 1.91
N SER A 169 -30.40 0.37 2.25
CA SER A 169 -30.99 0.47 3.55
C SER A 169 -31.83 -0.79 3.78
N GLU A 170 -32.12 -1.60 2.77
CA GLU A 170 -32.65 -2.97 2.87
C GLU A 170 -31.64 -4.06 3.31
N ARG A 171 -30.52 -3.70 3.97
CA ARG A 171 -30.07 -4.53 5.11
C ARG A 171 -30.89 -4.25 6.38
N ASP A 172 -31.90 -3.37 6.35
CA ASP A 172 -32.84 -3.06 7.46
C ASP A 172 -34.08 -3.95 7.52
N LYS A 173 -34.28 -4.93 6.62
CA LYS A 173 -35.39 -5.88 6.82
C LYS A 173 -34.95 -7.10 7.63
N ASP A 174 -33.84 -7.77 7.30
CA ASP A 174 -33.48 -9.03 7.98
C ASP A 174 -31.99 -9.20 8.40
N GLY A 175 -31.13 -8.16 8.39
CA GLY A 175 -29.72 -8.41 8.72
C GLY A 175 -28.80 -7.22 9.01
N SER A 176 -29.32 -6.15 9.61
CA SER A 176 -28.52 -4.96 9.88
C SER A 176 -27.62 -5.14 11.11
N MET A 177 -26.30 -5.04 10.90
CA MET A 177 -25.35 -4.61 11.93
C MET A 177 -25.58 -3.18 12.42
N LEU A 178 -26.50 -2.44 11.78
CA LEU A 178 -26.96 -1.13 12.22
C LEU A 178 -27.98 -1.32 13.34
N GLN A 179 -27.50 -1.45 14.58
CA GLN A 179 -28.38 -1.28 15.73
C GLN A 179 -29.04 0.11 15.65
N LYS A 180 -30.32 0.16 15.27
CA LYS A 180 -31.23 1.31 15.42
C LYS A 180 -31.50 1.67 16.90
N GLY A 181 -30.63 1.24 17.81
CA GLY A 181 -30.69 1.64 19.21
C GLY A 181 -30.25 3.09 19.37
N LYS A 182 -30.98 3.87 20.16
CA LYS A 182 -30.58 5.20 20.66
C LYS A 182 -29.39 5.07 21.63
N SER A 183 -28.26 4.52 21.18
CA SER A 183 -27.03 4.55 21.95
C SER A 183 -26.60 6.00 22.12
N SER A 184 -26.43 6.42 23.37
CA SER A 184 -25.94 7.76 23.71
C SER A 184 -24.66 8.03 22.94
N TRP A 185 -24.46 9.28 22.51
CA TRP A 185 -23.27 9.66 21.77
C TRP A 185 -21.97 9.40 22.57
N ILE A 186 -22.06 9.50 23.91
CA ILE A 186 -20.97 9.20 24.84
C ILE A 186 -20.57 7.72 24.74
N ASN A 187 -21.53 6.79 24.79
CA ASN A 187 -21.22 5.37 24.72
C ASN A 187 -20.52 5.02 23.40
N ARG A 188 -20.94 5.61 22.28
CA ARG A 188 -20.29 5.39 20.97
C ARG A 188 -18.86 5.90 20.93
N LYS A 189 -18.58 7.07 21.52
CA LYS A 189 -17.21 7.57 21.65
C LYS A 189 -16.36 6.65 22.54
N SER A 190 -16.91 6.18 23.66
CA SER A 190 -16.21 5.24 24.55
C SER A 190 -15.89 3.92 23.85
N PHE A 191 -16.83 3.34 23.10
CA PHE A 191 -16.58 2.14 22.30
C PHE A 191 -15.51 2.35 21.22
N LYS A 192 -15.49 3.54 20.60
CA LYS A 192 -14.43 3.89 19.65
C LYS A 192 -13.07 3.96 20.33
N VAL A 193 -12.94 4.65 21.46
CA VAL A 193 -11.66 4.72 22.20
C VAL A 193 -11.22 3.33 22.67
N LEU A 194 -12.13 2.56 23.27
CA LEU A 194 -11.86 1.19 23.73
C LEU A 194 -11.38 0.30 22.58
N SER A 195 -12.02 0.41 21.42
CA SER A 195 -11.64 -0.30 20.20
C SER A 195 -10.20 0.03 19.76
N TYR A 196 -9.81 1.30 19.73
CA TYR A 196 -8.42 1.67 19.43
C TYR A 196 -7.43 1.17 20.50
N VAL A 197 -7.78 1.22 21.78
CA VAL A 197 -6.92 0.70 22.86
C VAL A 197 -6.68 -0.79 22.70
N ILE A 198 -7.74 -1.58 22.50
CA ILE A 198 -7.64 -3.04 22.29
C ILE A 198 -6.75 -3.32 21.06
N PHE A 199 -6.99 -2.62 19.96
CA PHE A 199 -6.20 -2.80 18.74
C PHE A 199 -4.71 -2.46 18.93
N MET A 200 -4.40 -1.37 19.65
CA MET A 200 -3.03 -0.99 19.95
C MET A 200 -2.33 -1.98 20.86
N LEU A 201 -3.02 -2.55 21.85
CA LEU A 201 -2.45 -3.60 22.71
C LEU A 201 -2.04 -4.84 21.91
N PHE A 202 -2.89 -5.31 20.99
CA PHE A 202 -2.52 -6.41 20.08
C PHE A 202 -1.34 -6.05 19.17
N THR A 203 -1.34 -4.82 18.65
CA THR A 203 -0.24 -4.33 17.80
C THR A 203 1.08 -4.32 18.57
N LEU A 204 1.08 -3.78 19.80
CA LEU A 204 2.26 -3.75 20.67
C LEU A 204 2.74 -5.16 21.04
N PHE A 205 1.82 -6.10 21.28
CA PHE A 205 2.17 -7.50 21.49
C PHE A 205 2.94 -8.09 20.29
N PHE A 206 2.44 -7.89 19.06
CA PHE A 206 3.12 -8.36 17.86
C PHE A 206 4.46 -7.64 17.62
N CYS A 207 4.54 -6.33 17.87
CA CYS A 207 5.81 -5.61 17.88
C CYS A 207 6.81 -6.23 18.86
N GLY A 208 6.37 -6.57 20.08
CA GLY A 208 7.19 -7.23 21.08
C GLY A 208 7.71 -8.59 20.60
N VAL A 209 6.87 -9.40 19.97
CA VAL A 209 7.30 -10.67 19.38
C VAL A 209 8.35 -10.46 18.29
N LEU A 210 8.15 -9.50 17.37
CA LEU A 210 9.14 -9.16 16.35
C LEU A 210 10.47 -8.69 16.95
N VAL A 211 10.41 -7.81 17.96
CA VAL A 211 11.59 -7.30 18.67
C VAL A 211 12.39 -8.46 19.26
N VAL A 212 11.72 -9.41 19.92
CA VAL A 212 12.36 -10.58 20.51
C VAL A 212 13.06 -11.43 19.44
N VAL A 213 12.37 -11.71 18.32
CA VAL A 213 12.95 -12.48 17.22
C VAL A 213 14.19 -11.78 16.66
N ILE A 214 14.16 -10.45 16.48
CA ILE A 214 15.29 -9.64 15.95
C ILE A 214 16.43 -9.56 16.96
N TYR A 215 16.12 -9.43 18.24
CA TYR A 215 17.12 -9.37 19.29
C TYR A 215 17.94 -10.67 19.39
N PHE A 216 17.33 -11.83 19.07
CA PHE A 216 18.03 -13.12 19.05
C PHE A 216 18.82 -13.40 17.75
N LYS A 217 18.83 -12.47 16.77
CA LYS A 217 19.64 -12.57 15.54
C LYS A 217 21.15 -12.79 15.79
N PRO A 218 21.83 -12.09 16.74
CA PRO A 218 23.29 -12.17 16.90
C PRO A 218 23.81 -13.55 17.35
N GLU A 219 23.07 -14.28 18.19
CA GLU A 219 23.46 -15.64 18.59
C GLU A 219 23.35 -16.63 17.42
N GLN A 220 22.60 -16.27 16.38
CA GLN A 220 22.37 -17.07 15.19
C GLN A 220 23.33 -16.77 14.04
N ASP A 221 24.31 -15.87 14.19
CA ASP A 221 25.40 -15.67 13.22
C ASP A 221 26.14 -17.00 12.92
N LYS A 222 26.12 -17.95 13.87
CA LYS A 222 26.61 -19.32 13.68
C LYS A 222 25.74 -20.15 12.73
N ILE A 223 24.42 -20.00 12.80
CA ILE A 223 23.46 -20.66 11.90
C ILE A 223 23.55 -20.03 10.52
N GLN A 224 23.66 -18.69 10.44
CA GLN A 224 23.83 -18.00 9.18
C GLN A 224 25.13 -18.43 8.50
N LYS A 225 26.25 -18.56 9.22
CA LYS A 225 27.49 -19.14 8.65
C LYS A 225 27.30 -20.55 8.10
N PHE A 226 26.58 -21.42 8.81
CA PHE A 226 26.26 -22.75 8.30
C PHE A 226 25.40 -22.69 7.04
N VAL A 227 24.39 -21.83 7.01
CA VAL A 227 23.49 -21.64 5.87
C VAL A 227 24.24 -21.01 4.69
N ASP A 228 25.11 -20.05 4.93
CA ASP A 228 25.97 -19.40 3.94
C ASP A 228 27.00 -20.37 3.39
N ASP A 229 27.58 -21.27 4.19
CA ASP A 229 28.46 -22.33 3.68
C ASP A 229 27.71 -23.30 2.74
N GLN A 230 26.40 -23.50 2.94
CA GLN A 230 25.56 -24.27 2.01
C GLN A 230 25.11 -23.44 0.79
N LEU A 231 24.77 -22.17 0.99
CA LEU A 231 24.24 -21.24 -0.03
C LEU A 231 25.33 -20.57 -0.87
N GLN A 232 26.58 -20.50 -0.41
CA GLN A 232 27.72 -19.98 -1.18
C GLN A 232 27.92 -20.79 -2.47
N LYS A 233 27.48 -22.06 -2.51
CA LYS A 233 27.40 -22.84 -3.76
C LYS A 233 26.42 -22.27 -4.79
N ILE A 234 25.47 -21.44 -4.38
CA ILE A 234 24.40 -20.87 -5.20
C ILE A 234 24.68 -19.40 -5.57
N ASN A 235 25.71 -18.76 -5.00
CA ASN A 235 26.22 -17.45 -5.43
C ASN A 235 25.17 -16.30 -5.37
N VAL A 236 24.14 -16.40 -4.52
CA VAL A 236 23.14 -15.33 -4.33
C VAL A 236 23.22 -14.77 -2.89
N PRO A 237 24.15 -13.84 -2.61
CA PRO A 237 24.31 -13.22 -1.28
C PRO A 237 23.25 -12.17 -0.93
N LEU A 238 22.14 -12.09 -1.68
CA LEU A 238 21.19 -10.96 -1.59
C LEU A 238 20.22 -11.04 -0.41
N PHE A 239 20.00 -12.21 0.19
CA PHE A 239 18.99 -12.40 1.22
C PHE A 239 19.53 -13.19 2.41
N SER A 240 19.49 -12.59 3.60
CA SER A 240 19.62 -13.37 4.83
C SER A 240 18.33 -14.18 5.02
N PHE A 241 18.47 -15.46 5.35
CA PHE A 241 17.33 -16.32 5.73
C PHE A 241 16.47 -15.67 6.82
N TYR A 242 17.11 -14.94 7.73
CA TYR A 242 16.45 -14.22 8.80
C TYR A 242 15.54 -13.10 8.30
N ASP A 243 15.99 -12.34 7.29
CA ASP A 243 15.19 -11.24 6.75
C ASP A 243 13.95 -11.79 6.01
N ILE A 244 14.05 -12.96 5.38
CA ILE A 244 12.91 -13.71 4.83
C ILE A 244 11.97 -14.15 5.96
N LEU A 245 12.49 -14.76 7.02
CA LEU A 245 11.68 -15.22 8.17
C LEU A 245 10.91 -14.06 8.81
N VAL A 246 11.57 -12.93 9.07
CA VAL A 246 10.93 -11.72 9.60
C VAL A 246 9.85 -11.23 8.64
N SER A 247 10.12 -11.22 7.35
CA SER A 247 9.13 -10.78 6.34
C SER A 247 7.91 -11.70 6.27
N VAL A 248 8.09 -13.01 6.39
CA VAL A 248 6.99 -13.99 6.45
C VAL A 248 6.18 -13.82 7.74
N LEU A 249 6.84 -13.66 8.89
CA LEU A 249 6.17 -13.40 10.17
C LEU A 249 5.38 -12.10 10.13
N LEU A 250 5.96 -11.05 9.55
CA LEU A 250 5.33 -9.76 9.35
C LEU A 250 4.06 -9.88 8.50
N TYR A 251 4.12 -10.64 7.40
CA TYR A 251 2.95 -10.96 6.58
C TYR A 251 1.87 -11.69 7.38
N ILE A 252 2.22 -12.71 8.18
CA ILE A 252 1.28 -13.42 9.05
C ILE A 252 0.62 -12.46 10.05
N PHE A 253 1.41 -11.60 10.71
CA PHE A 253 0.90 -10.59 11.64
C PHE A 253 -0.01 -9.58 10.95
N TYR A 254 0.25 -9.21 9.69
CA TYR A 254 -0.68 -8.39 8.91
C TYR A 254 -2.02 -9.08 8.70
N GLN A 255 -2.03 -10.36 8.35
CA GLN A 255 -3.29 -11.09 8.18
C GLN A 255 -4.08 -11.17 9.49
N ILE A 256 -3.40 -11.40 10.62
CA ILE A 256 -4.03 -11.42 11.95
C ILE A 256 -4.55 -10.03 12.34
N LEU A 257 -3.75 -8.98 12.16
CA LEU A 257 -4.17 -7.59 12.44
C LEU A 257 -5.35 -7.16 11.56
N ARG A 258 -5.43 -7.62 10.31
CA ARG A 258 -6.60 -7.36 9.45
C ARG A 258 -7.88 -7.93 10.06
N VAL A 259 -7.81 -9.16 10.58
CA VAL A 259 -8.94 -9.81 11.27
C VAL A 259 -9.28 -9.06 12.57
N ILE A 260 -8.28 -8.72 13.39
CA ILE A 260 -8.50 -7.98 14.64
C ILE A 260 -9.12 -6.61 14.34
N ALA A 261 -8.60 -5.86 13.37
CA ALA A 261 -9.14 -4.55 12.97
C ALA A 261 -10.61 -4.66 12.53
N LYS A 262 -10.98 -5.74 11.82
CA LYS A 262 -12.36 -6.04 11.44
C LYS A 262 -13.23 -6.27 12.67
N LEU A 263 -12.84 -7.18 13.57
CA LEU A 263 -13.60 -7.52 14.78
C LEU A 263 -13.78 -6.32 15.70
N VAL A 264 -12.69 -5.59 15.95
CA VAL A 264 -12.66 -4.45 16.84
C VAL A 264 -13.48 -3.28 16.29
N SER A 265 -13.49 -3.07 14.97
CA SER A 265 -14.34 -2.04 14.34
C SER A 265 -15.83 -2.41 14.37
N MET A 266 -16.20 -3.68 14.52
CA MET A 266 -17.60 -4.07 14.72
C MET A 266 -18.12 -3.61 16.10
N ILE A 267 -17.24 -3.50 17.10
CA ILE A 267 -17.59 -3.03 18.45
C ILE A 267 -17.99 -1.55 18.44
N GLU A 268 -17.47 -0.75 17.50
CA GLU A 268 -17.69 0.71 17.45
C GLU A 268 -19.12 1.14 17.07
N LYS A 269 -19.97 0.21 16.59
CA LYS A 269 -21.37 0.46 16.20
C LYS A 269 -21.53 1.69 15.28
N HIS A 270 -20.81 1.69 14.15
CA HIS A 270 -20.86 2.79 13.18
C HIS A 270 -22.26 3.01 12.60
N ARG A 271 -22.66 4.28 12.42
CA ARG A 271 -23.95 4.65 11.79
C ARG A 271 -24.00 4.38 10.28
N LYS A 272 -22.85 4.39 9.63
CA LYS A 272 -22.72 4.25 8.18
C LYS A 272 -21.65 3.21 7.91
N TYR A 273 -21.87 2.34 6.92
CA TYR A 273 -20.87 1.36 6.50
C TYR A 273 -19.56 2.01 6.07
N ILE A 274 -19.62 3.16 5.37
CA ILE A 274 -18.43 3.95 5.01
C ILE A 274 -17.59 4.25 6.25
N GLY A 275 -18.24 4.68 7.35
CA GLY A 275 -17.55 4.96 8.60
C GLY A 275 -16.90 3.73 9.23
N TYR A 276 -17.52 2.55 9.09
CA TYR A 276 -16.95 1.27 9.51
C TYR A 276 -15.74 0.88 8.67
N VAL A 277 -15.84 0.98 7.34
CA VAL A 277 -14.73 0.68 6.43
C VAL A 277 -13.56 1.60 6.70
N THR A 278 -13.77 2.92 6.75
CA THR A 278 -12.74 3.90 7.09
C THR A 278 -12.12 3.61 8.46
N GLY A 279 -12.95 3.32 9.48
CA GLY A 279 -12.49 3.01 10.83
C GLY A 279 -11.64 1.74 10.90
N ARG A 280 -11.98 0.70 10.12
CA ARG A 280 -11.22 -0.55 10.00
C ARG A 280 -9.89 -0.31 9.27
N THR A 281 -9.93 0.40 8.14
CA THR A 281 -8.75 0.67 7.31
C THR A 281 -7.72 1.52 8.04
N ILE A 282 -8.13 2.57 8.75
CA ILE A 282 -7.20 3.43 9.51
C ILE A 282 -6.49 2.63 10.61
N LYS A 283 -7.19 1.79 11.37
CA LYS A 283 -6.56 0.95 12.40
C LYS A 283 -5.53 0.02 11.77
N TYR A 284 -5.94 -0.68 10.72
CA TYR A 284 -5.05 -1.60 10.01
C TYR A 284 -3.79 -0.89 9.48
N PHE A 285 -3.93 0.33 8.96
CA PHE A 285 -2.80 1.16 8.56
C PHE A 285 -1.83 1.45 9.69
N ILE A 286 -2.36 1.98 10.78
CA ILE A 286 -1.58 2.33 11.95
C ILE A 286 -0.84 1.09 12.45
N GLY A 287 -1.54 -0.05 12.57
CA GLY A 287 -0.92 -1.31 12.98
C GLY A 287 0.21 -1.78 12.06
N LYS A 288 0.02 -1.71 10.74
CA LYS A 288 1.08 -2.04 9.77
C LYS A 288 2.30 -1.13 9.92
N ILE A 289 2.11 0.19 10.01
CA ILE A 289 3.21 1.14 10.20
C ILE A 289 3.96 0.83 11.50
N PHE A 290 3.26 0.61 12.62
CA PHE A 290 3.89 0.31 13.90
C PHE A 290 4.71 -0.98 13.85
N LEU A 291 4.22 -2.03 13.19
CA LEU A 291 4.98 -3.27 13.02
C LEU A 291 6.27 -3.05 12.22
N VAL A 292 6.15 -2.39 11.07
CA VAL A 292 7.32 -2.02 10.24
C VAL A 292 8.33 -1.19 11.04
N MET A 293 7.83 -0.18 11.75
CA MET A 293 8.64 0.69 12.59
C MET A 293 9.35 -0.06 13.71
N SER A 294 8.69 -1.04 14.33
CA SER A 294 9.32 -1.84 15.37
C SER A 294 10.52 -2.61 14.85
N ILE A 295 10.46 -3.16 13.62
CA ILE A 295 11.59 -3.85 12.98
C ILE A 295 12.77 -2.89 12.84
N TYR A 296 12.52 -1.67 12.37
CA TYR A 296 13.57 -0.69 12.11
C TYR A 296 14.21 -0.14 13.37
N ILE A 297 13.40 0.19 14.37
CA ILE A 297 13.88 0.62 15.69
C ILE A 297 14.74 -0.48 16.29
N THR A 298 14.27 -1.73 16.30
CA THR A 298 15.04 -2.84 16.86
C THR A 298 16.32 -3.09 16.08
N ASN A 299 16.27 -3.12 14.75
CA ASN A 299 17.47 -3.35 13.93
C ASN A 299 18.55 -2.29 14.17
N ARG A 300 18.15 -1.03 14.39
CA ARG A 300 19.09 0.04 14.76
C ARG A 300 19.69 -0.17 16.14
N LEU A 301 18.88 -0.58 17.11
CA LEU A 301 19.32 -0.81 18.49
C LEU A 301 20.26 -2.03 18.60
N THR A 302 20.01 -3.09 17.82
CA THR A 302 20.83 -4.31 17.85
C THR A 302 22.15 -4.20 17.10
N ASN A 303 22.19 -3.40 16.02
CA ASN A 303 23.39 -3.22 15.18
C ASN A 303 24.11 -1.90 15.44
N PHE A 304 24.00 -1.34 16.65
CA PHE A 304 24.63 -0.07 16.97
C PHE A 304 26.16 -0.11 16.82
N ASP A 305 26.78 -1.27 17.10
CA ASP A 305 28.24 -1.44 17.11
C ASP A 305 28.81 -2.19 15.88
N LYS A 306 27.97 -2.61 14.91
CA LYS A 306 28.38 -3.47 13.78
C LYS A 306 28.27 -2.75 12.44
N GLY A 307 29.38 -2.21 11.94
CA GLY A 307 29.51 -1.70 10.57
C GLY A 307 28.59 -0.52 10.24
N CYS A 308 28.32 -0.31 8.94
CA CYS A 308 27.39 0.73 8.50
C CYS A 308 25.93 0.25 8.64
N PRO A 309 25.13 0.77 9.58
CA PRO A 309 23.76 0.32 9.82
C PRO A 309 22.82 0.56 8.63
N LEU A 310 23.14 1.50 7.73
CA LEU A 310 22.28 1.82 6.57
C LEU A 310 22.25 0.70 5.54
N ALA A 311 23.36 0.00 5.32
CA ALA A 311 23.43 -1.07 4.34
C ALA A 311 22.56 -2.26 4.73
N SER A 312 22.72 -2.73 5.97
CA SER A 312 21.88 -3.78 6.55
C SER A 312 20.41 -3.36 6.62
N ALA A 313 20.12 -2.09 6.88
CA ALA A 313 18.75 -1.58 6.80
C ALA A 313 18.22 -1.67 5.36
N GLY A 314 18.98 -1.22 4.37
CA GLY A 314 18.62 -1.27 2.95
C GLY A 314 18.31 -2.68 2.45
N SER A 315 19.13 -3.67 2.81
CA SER A 315 18.85 -5.09 2.47
C SER A 315 17.59 -5.60 3.16
N THR A 316 17.33 -5.19 4.40
CA THR A 316 16.11 -5.54 5.14
C THR A 316 14.87 -4.91 4.46
N PHE A 317 14.93 -3.63 4.07
CA PHE A 317 13.86 -2.96 3.32
C PHE A 317 13.57 -3.68 2.00
N PHE A 318 14.63 -4.01 1.26
CA PHE A 318 14.52 -4.75 0.01
C PHE A 318 13.84 -6.10 0.19
N THR A 319 14.27 -6.87 1.18
CA THR A 319 13.70 -8.19 1.46
C THR A 319 12.24 -8.09 1.90
N VAL A 320 11.90 -7.12 2.76
CA VAL A 320 10.53 -6.89 3.22
C VAL A 320 9.61 -6.48 2.07
N VAL A 321 10.02 -5.53 1.22
CA VAL A 321 9.22 -5.09 0.07
C VAL A 321 9.04 -6.20 -0.95
N LEU A 322 10.10 -6.94 -1.26
CA LEU A 322 10.05 -8.05 -2.22
C LEU A 322 9.19 -9.20 -1.69
N THR A 323 9.35 -9.56 -0.42
CA THR A 323 8.57 -10.63 0.19
C THR A 323 7.10 -10.21 0.34
N ASP A 324 6.81 -8.98 0.72
CA ASP A 324 5.43 -8.44 0.76
C ASP A 324 4.79 -8.48 -0.63
N LEU A 325 5.53 -8.07 -1.68
CA LEU A 325 5.07 -8.15 -3.07
C LEU A 325 4.75 -9.60 -3.45
N VAL A 326 5.69 -10.53 -3.23
CA VAL A 326 5.54 -11.93 -3.63
C VAL A 326 4.40 -12.57 -2.85
N LEU A 327 4.40 -12.46 -1.52
CA LEU A 327 3.39 -13.11 -0.69
C LEU A 327 2.00 -12.50 -0.92
N THR A 328 1.87 -11.17 -0.97
CA THR A 328 0.55 -10.53 -1.13
C THR A 328 -0.04 -10.84 -2.50
N ASN A 329 0.74 -10.76 -3.58
CA ASN A 329 0.25 -11.11 -4.92
C ASN A 329 0.00 -12.61 -5.06
N PHE A 330 0.93 -13.44 -4.58
CA PHE A 330 0.80 -14.89 -4.66
C PHE A 330 -0.44 -15.36 -3.92
N PHE A 331 -0.62 -14.99 -2.64
CA PHE A 331 -1.80 -15.38 -1.88
C PHE A 331 -3.06 -14.65 -2.36
N GLY A 332 -2.95 -13.42 -2.86
CA GLY A 332 -4.06 -12.66 -3.42
C GLY A 332 -4.68 -13.32 -4.66
N LEU A 333 -3.86 -13.96 -5.50
CA LEU A 333 -4.32 -14.73 -6.66
C LEU A 333 -4.61 -16.19 -6.34
N LEU A 334 -3.75 -16.81 -5.53
CA LEU A 334 -3.85 -18.22 -5.18
C LEU A 334 -5.08 -18.51 -4.33
N MET A 335 -5.41 -17.64 -3.36
CA MET A 335 -6.50 -17.93 -2.43
C MET A 335 -7.87 -18.01 -3.12
N PRO A 336 -8.26 -17.06 -3.99
CA PRO A 336 -9.49 -17.19 -4.78
C PRO A 336 -9.46 -18.42 -5.70
N PHE A 337 -8.31 -18.73 -6.29
CA PHE A 337 -8.16 -19.91 -7.14
C PHE A 337 -8.37 -21.22 -6.37
N ILE A 338 -7.76 -21.35 -5.19
CA ILE A 338 -7.93 -22.51 -4.30
C ILE A 338 -9.40 -22.61 -3.85
N GLN A 339 -10.00 -21.51 -3.41
CA GLN A 339 -11.41 -21.49 -3.00
C GLN A 339 -12.36 -21.90 -4.13
N HIS A 340 -12.02 -21.54 -5.37
CA HIS A 340 -12.76 -21.93 -6.55
C HIS A 340 -12.59 -23.42 -6.89
N LYS A 341 -11.36 -23.94 -6.83
CA LYS A 341 -11.05 -25.34 -7.17
C LYS A 341 -11.47 -26.34 -6.08
N PHE A 342 -11.41 -25.94 -4.81
CA PHE A 342 -11.63 -26.81 -3.66
C PHE A 342 -12.80 -26.30 -2.81
N PRO A 343 -14.06 -26.65 -3.16
CA PRO A 343 -15.25 -26.17 -2.42
C PRO A 343 -15.28 -26.66 -0.96
N VAL A 344 -14.56 -27.72 -0.62
CA VAL A 344 -14.41 -28.22 0.75
C VAL A 344 -13.76 -27.16 1.66
N LEU A 345 -12.73 -26.46 1.16
CA LEU A 345 -12.08 -25.37 1.90
C LEU A 345 -13.04 -24.20 2.12
N LYS A 346 -13.83 -23.83 1.10
CA LYS A 346 -14.89 -22.82 1.24
C LYS A 346 -15.87 -23.24 2.36
N LYS A 347 -16.41 -24.47 2.30
CA LYS A 347 -17.32 -25.01 3.34
C LYS A 347 -16.72 -25.00 4.74
N LEU A 348 -15.44 -25.37 4.87
CA LEU A 348 -14.73 -25.34 6.15
C LEU A 348 -14.59 -23.91 6.69
N GLN A 349 -14.24 -22.95 5.83
CA GLN A 349 -14.19 -21.53 6.20
C GLN A 349 -15.56 -21.00 6.64
N ILE A 350 -16.64 -21.35 5.94
CA ILE A 350 -18.01 -20.99 6.36
C ILE A 350 -18.28 -21.54 7.76
N LYS A 351 -17.96 -22.82 7.99
CA LYS A 351 -18.23 -23.50 9.26
C LYS A 351 -17.43 -22.88 10.40
N LEU A 352 -16.14 -22.58 10.18
CA LEU A 352 -15.29 -21.89 11.14
C LEU A 352 -15.79 -20.48 11.42
N ALA A 353 -16.16 -19.71 10.39
CA ALA A 353 -16.71 -18.37 10.55
C ALA A 353 -18.01 -18.39 11.37
N LYS A 354 -18.94 -19.31 11.08
CA LYS A 354 -20.17 -19.51 11.85
C LYS A 354 -19.92 -19.95 13.29
N CYS A 355 -18.85 -20.70 13.55
CA CYS A 355 -18.49 -21.14 14.90
C CYS A 355 -17.84 -20.03 15.73
N LEU A 356 -16.95 -19.23 15.12
CA LEU A 356 -16.22 -18.16 15.80
C LEU A 356 -17.09 -16.91 16.02
N LEU A 357 -18.11 -16.70 15.19
CA LEU A 357 -19.00 -15.56 15.25
C LEU A 357 -20.45 -16.03 15.44
N PRO A 358 -20.83 -16.54 16.63
CA PRO A 358 -22.18 -17.08 16.88
C PRO A 358 -23.27 -16.04 16.66
N CYS A 359 -22.99 -14.74 16.89
CA CYS A 359 -23.90 -13.64 16.62
C CYS A 359 -24.22 -13.43 15.12
N TRP A 360 -23.48 -14.08 14.21
CA TRP A 360 -23.64 -13.97 12.76
C TRP A 360 -24.36 -15.15 12.12
N LYS A 361 -24.75 -16.15 12.93
CA LYS A 361 -25.23 -17.45 12.45
C LYS A 361 -26.49 -17.37 11.56
N GLN A 362 -27.33 -16.35 11.76
CA GLN A 362 -28.61 -16.20 11.08
C GLN A 362 -28.53 -15.49 9.72
N ASN A 363 -27.51 -14.65 9.49
CA ASN A 363 -27.48 -13.71 8.35
C ASN A 363 -26.24 -13.85 7.45
N PHE A 364 -25.49 -14.94 7.60
CA PHE A 364 -24.29 -15.17 6.81
C PHE A 364 -24.67 -15.74 5.44
N ASP A 365 -24.70 -14.88 4.44
CA ASP A 365 -24.95 -15.27 3.06
C ASP A 365 -23.65 -15.86 2.45
N GLU A 366 -23.78 -16.85 1.57
CA GLU A 366 -22.62 -17.46 0.92
C GLU A 366 -21.83 -16.44 0.08
N THR A 367 -22.50 -15.37 -0.34
CA THR A 367 -21.95 -14.22 -1.07
C THR A 367 -21.01 -13.34 -0.21
N ASP A 368 -21.14 -13.36 1.12
CA ASP A 368 -20.25 -12.63 2.04
C ASP A 368 -18.84 -13.26 2.14
N ILE A 369 -18.66 -14.48 1.62
CA ILE A 369 -17.41 -15.26 1.65
C ILE A 369 -16.68 -15.19 0.32
N GLU A 370 -17.38 -14.81 -0.75
CA GLU A 370 -16.78 -14.68 -2.06
C GLU A 370 -15.80 -13.51 -2.09
N ALA A 371 -14.76 -13.63 -2.91
CA ALA A 371 -13.73 -12.61 -3.02
C ALA A 371 -14.35 -11.30 -3.56
N GLN A 372 -14.48 -10.30 -2.69
CA GLN A 372 -14.90 -8.96 -3.08
C GLN A 372 -13.67 -8.09 -3.34
N PHE A 373 -13.71 -7.30 -4.42
CA PHE A 373 -12.71 -6.28 -4.69
C PHE A 373 -13.00 -5.06 -3.80
N GLU A 374 -12.56 -5.11 -2.55
CA GLU A 374 -12.72 -4.02 -1.58
C GLU A 374 -11.71 -2.91 -1.91
N ILE A 375 -12.11 -1.96 -2.75
CA ILE A 375 -11.26 -0.86 -3.26
C ILE A 375 -10.47 -0.16 -2.14
N GLU A 376 -11.08 0.05 -0.97
CA GLU A 376 -10.39 0.69 0.16
C GLU A 376 -9.24 -0.15 0.71
N SER A 377 -9.36 -1.48 0.67
CA SER A 377 -8.28 -2.40 1.04
C SER A 377 -7.17 -2.39 -0.01
N GLU A 378 -7.51 -2.34 -1.28
CA GLU A 378 -6.53 -2.33 -2.37
C GLU A 378 -5.72 -1.01 -2.37
N TYR A 379 -6.40 0.14 -2.24
CA TYR A 379 -5.73 1.43 -2.06
C TYR A 379 -4.78 1.39 -0.86
N PHE A 380 -5.23 0.77 0.23
CA PHE A 380 -4.46 0.65 1.44
C PHE A 380 -3.18 -0.17 1.26
N GLU A 381 -3.21 -1.20 0.42
CA GLU A 381 -2.03 -1.99 0.07
C GLU A 381 -1.05 -1.18 -0.78
N ILE A 382 -1.53 -0.40 -1.76
CA ILE A 382 -0.69 0.55 -2.53
C ILE A 382 -0.01 1.54 -1.60
N TYR A 383 -0.79 2.12 -0.69
CA TYR A 383 -0.36 3.11 0.29
C TYR A 383 0.77 2.61 1.18
N PHE A 384 0.55 1.45 1.80
CA PHE A 384 1.53 0.84 2.65
C PHE A 384 2.81 0.47 1.87
N ARG A 385 2.67 0.01 0.64
CA ARG A 385 3.82 -0.29 -0.22
C ARG A 385 4.60 0.97 -0.60
N GLN A 386 3.91 2.04 -0.98
CA GLN A 386 4.54 3.33 -1.28
C GLN A 386 5.30 3.87 -0.07
N PHE A 387 4.75 3.71 1.14
CA PHE A 387 5.45 4.06 2.37
C PHE A 387 6.79 3.31 2.49
N ASN A 388 6.79 1.98 2.33
CA ASN A 388 8.01 1.19 2.43
C ASN A 388 9.02 1.52 1.31
N VAL A 389 8.55 1.75 0.08
CA VAL A 389 9.39 2.16 -1.05
C VAL A 389 10.03 3.52 -0.77
N LEU A 390 9.26 4.50 -0.30
CA LEU A 390 9.79 5.84 0.02
C LEU A 390 10.78 5.81 1.17
N VAL A 391 10.49 5.11 2.27
CA VAL A 391 11.44 4.95 3.39
C VAL A 391 12.69 4.20 2.93
N GLY A 392 12.53 3.12 2.16
CA GLY A 392 13.67 2.33 1.70
C GLY A 392 14.54 3.07 0.68
N SER A 393 13.94 3.87 -0.20
CA SER A 393 14.64 4.58 -1.28
C SER A 393 15.67 5.61 -0.79
N THR A 394 15.52 6.12 0.43
CA THR A 394 16.56 6.95 1.06
C THR A 394 17.83 6.15 1.32
N THR A 395 17.70 4.83 1.57
CA THR A 395 18.81 3.90 1.84
C THR A 395 19.29 3.09 0.64
N SER A 396 18.40 2.80 -0.30
CA SER A 396 18.68 2.02 -1.49
C SER A 396 17.88 2.57 -2.67
N PRO A 397 18.49 3.40 -3.54
CA PRO A 397 17.78 4.09 -4.62
C PRO A 397 17.06 3.14 -5.59
N ILE A 398 17.58 1.93 -5.80
CA ILE A 398 16.96 0.92 -6.67
C ILE A 398 15.56 0.49 -6.16
N LEU A 399 15.25 0.67 -4.88
CA LEU A 399 13.93 0.35 -4.33
C LEU A 399 12.81 1.10 -5.02
N MET A 400 13.07 2.27 -5.58
CA MET A 400 12.07 3.00 -6.36
C MET A 400 11.72 2.28 -7.67
N LEU A 401 12.72 1.73 -8.37
CA LEU A 401 12.48 0.92 -9.57
C LEU A 401 11.79 -0.41 -9.26
N ILE A 402 12.17 -1.04 -8.14
CA ILE A 402 11.50 -2.25 -7.65
C ILE A 402 10.06 -1.94 -7.24
N GLY A 403 9.82 -0.77 -6.64
CA GLY A 403 8.50 -0.24 -6.35
C GLY A 403 7.65 -0.11 -7.62
N ALA A 404 8.19 0.52 -8.67
CA ALA A 404 7.52 0.63 -9.96
C ALA A 404 7.19 -0.74 -10.57
N LEU A 405 8.14 -1.69 -10.57
CA LEU A 405 7.91 -3.06 -11.03
C LEU A 405 6.82 -3.75 -10.18
N SER A 406 6.86 -3.53 -8.87
CA SER A 406 5.88 -4.08 -7.93
C SER A 406 4.47 -3.58 -8.23
N PHE A 407 4.30 -2.29 -8.51
CA PHE A 407 3.01 -1.72 -8.90
C PHE A 407 2.55 -2.18 -10.29
N ALA A 408 3.47 -2.45 -11.21
CA ALA A 408 3.11 -3.04 -12.50
C ALA A 408 2.57 -4.48 -12.35
N ILE A 409 3.20 -5.29 -11.50
CA ILE A 409 2.74 -6.64 -11.17
C ILE A 409 1.38 -6.56 -10.47
N GLU A 410 1.24 -5.70 -9.46
CA GLU A 410 -0.03 -5.48 -8.75
C GLU A 410 -1.14 -5.09 -9.72
N TYR A 411 -0.87 -4.16 -10.64
CA TYR A 411 -1.82 -3.70 -11.65
C TYR A 411 -2.34 -4.87 -12.49
N ALA A 412 -1.46 -5.78 -12.91
CA ALA A 412 -1.85 -6.98 -13.65
C ALA A 412 -2.64 -7.97 -12.79
N CYS A 413 -2.16 -8.25 -11.57
CA CYS A 413 -2.80 -9.16 -10.62
C CYS A 413 -4.21 -8.71 -10.25
N ASP A 414 -4.39 -7.44 -9.89
CA ASP A 414 -5.68 -6.88 -9.51
C ASP A 414 -6.66 -6.85 -10.65
N LYS A 415 -6.17 -6.59 -11.87
CA LYS A 415 -7.02 -6.66 -13.05
C LYS A 415 -7.51 -8.08 -13.31
N VAL A 416 -6.64 -9.08 -13.15
CA VAL A 416 -7.03 -10.50 -13.22
C VAL A 416 -8.01 -10.86 -12.10
N LYS A 417 -7.73 -10.43 -10.87
CA LYS A 417 -8.58 -10.62 -9.68
C LYS A 417 -9.99 -10.08 -9.92
N LEU A 418 -10.09 -8.82 -10.32
CA LEU A 418 -11.35 -8.15 -10.59
C LEU A 418 -12.15 -8.82 -11.72
N VAL A 419 -11.48 -9.16 -12.83
CA VAL A 419 -12.15 -9.65 -14.04
C VAL A 419 -12.56 -11.13 -13.92
N LYS A 420 -11.74 -11.97 -13.28
CA LYS A 420 -11.96 -13.43 -13.26
C LYS A 420 -12.54 -13.96 -11.94
N PHE A 421 -12.15 -13.38 -10.81
CA PHE A 421 -12.41 -13.97 -9.51
C PHE A 421 -13.42 -13.18 -8.67
N CYS A 422 -13.45 -11.87 -8.84
CA CYS A 422 -14.37 -11.04 -8.06
C CYS A 422 -15.78 -11.06 -8.62
N TYR A 423 -16.74 -11.12 -7.70
CA TYR A 423 -18.12 -10.80 -8.02
C TYR A 423 -18.24 -9.32 -8.43
N LYS A 424 -19.27 -8.99 -9.20
CA LYS A 424 -19.55 -7.61 -9.61
C LYS A 424 -19.75 -6.76 -8.35
N SER A 425 -18.70 -6.01 -7.97
CA SER A 425 -18.77 -5.12 -6.82
C SER A 425 -19.83 -4.06 -7.08
N LYS A 426 -20.51 -3.61 -6.03
CA LYS A 426 -21.40 -2.45 -6.14
C LYS A 426 -20.59 -1.27 -6.65
N LYS A 427 -21.20 -0.46 -7.51
CA LYS A 427 -20.55 0.74 -8.06
C LYS A 427 -20.25 1.68 -6.90
N THR A 428 -18.98 1.78 -6.52
CA THR A 428 -18.53 2.67 -5.45
C THR A 428 -18.33 4.08 -5.99
N PRO A 429 -18.85 5.11 -5.31
CA PRO A 429 -18.58 6.50 -5.70
C PRO A 429 -17.09 6.82 -5.53
N GLY A 430 -16.55 7.69 -6.39
CA GLY A 430 -15.12 8.08 -6.44
C GLY A 430 -14.61 8.92 -5.25
N MET A 431 -14.98 8.61 -4.01
CA MET A 431 -14.73 9.45 -2.83
C MET A 431 -13.27 9.51 -2.36
N MET A 432 -12.39 8.61 -2.83
CA MET A 432 -11.05 8.47 -2.25
C MET A 432 -10.02 9.49 -2.76
N ILE A 433 -10.27 10.26 -3.81
CA ILE A 433 -9.20 11.08 -4.42
C ILE A 433 -8.57 12.11 -3.49
N ARG A 434 -9.37 12.80 -2.67
CA ARG A 434 -8.84 13.73 -1.66
C ARG A 434 -7.98 13.00 -0.63
N PHE A 435 -8.38 11.76 -0.31
CA PHE A 435 -7.61 10.88 0.55
C PHE A 435 -6.30 10.46 -0.12
N ASN A 436 -6.29 10.09 -1.40
CA ASN A 436 -5.06 9.73 -2.14
C ASN A 436 -4.03 10.88 -2.15
N GLN A 437 -4.47 12.12 -2.38
CA GLN A 437 -3.57 13.29 -2.32
C GLN A 437 -2.98 13.45 -0.91
N TRP A 438 -3.86 13.56 0.09
CA TRP A 438 -3.43 13.76 1.47
C TRP A 438 -2.49 12.63 1.90
N PHE A 439 -2.80 11.40 1.47
CA PHE A 439 -1.99 10.23 1.71
C PHE A 439 -0.60 10.33 1.10
N LEU A 440 -0.46 10.63 -0.21
CA LEU A 440 0.86 10.71 -0.85
C LEU A 440 1.75 11.73 -0.13
N THR A 441 1.21 12.91 0.16
CA THR A 441 1.93 13.95 0.89
C THR A 441 2.25 13.53 2.33
N PHE A 442 1.28 12.96 3.05
CA PHE A 442 1.45 12.52 4.43
C PHE A 442 2.49 11.40 4.55
N THR A 443 2.39 10.38 3.71
CA THR A 443 3.30 9.24 3.68
C THR A 443 4.71 9.67 3.38
N PHE A 444 4.88 10.62 2.45
CA PHE A 444 6.18 11.18 2.17
C PHE A 444 6.78 11.95 3.37
N ILE A 445 6.00 12.83 4.00
CA ILE A 445 6.42 13.55 5.22
C ILE A 445 6.77 12.55 6.32
N LEU A 446 5.96 11.51 6.49
CA LEU A 446 6.18 10.46 7.47
C LEU A 446 7.48 9.73 7.20
N SER A 447 7.73 9.29 5.95
CA SER A 447 8.98 8.65 5.53
C SER A 447 10.20 9.55 5.75
N PHE A 448 10.07 10.87 5.62
CA PHE A 448 11.15 11.81 5.86
C PHE A 448 11.47 11.96 7.36
N ILE A 449 10.45 12.10 8.22
CA ILE A 449 10.61 12.36 9.66
C ILE A 449 10.90 11.07 10.46
N LEU A 450 10.68 9.91 9.86
CA LEU A 450 10.77 8.60 10.52
C LEU A 450 12.14 8.32 11.14
N TRP A 451 12.23 8.14 12.45
CA TRP A 451 13.49 7.69 13.07
C TRP A 451 13.63 6.16 12.95
N PRO A 452 14.83 5.60 12.68
CA PRO A 452 16.12 6.24 12.46
C PRO A 452 16.52 6.41 10.98
N TYR A 453 15.76 5.83 10.05
CA TYR A 453 16.14 5.72 8.62
C TYR A 453 15.42 6.72 7.70
N GLY A 454 14.62 7.63 8.27
CA GLY A 454 13.96 8.67 7.50
C GLY A 454 14.97 9.68 6.98
N GLY A 455 14.63 10.28 5.83
CA GLY A 455 15.52 11.22 5.13
C GLY A 455 16.04 12.34 6.04
N PHE A 456 15.23 12.87 6.96
CA PHE A 456 15.66 13.90 7.92
C PHE A 456 16.82 13.43 8.78
N TRP A 457 16.76 12.20 9.32
CA TRP A 457 17.76 11.66 10.24
C TRP A 457 19.05 11.29 9.52
N ILE A 458 18.92 10.77 8.30
CA ILE A 458 20.04 10.44 7.43
C ILE A 458 20.78 11.73 7.02
N VAL A 459 20.04 12.78 6.64
CA VAL A 459 20.60 14.07 6.19
C VAL A 459 21.16 14.89 7.35
N SER A 460 20.52 14.88 8.53
CA SER A 460 20.93 15.69 9.68
C SER A 460 22.06 15.11 10.53
N GLY A 461 22.65 13.98 10.15
CA GLY A 461 23.66 13.25 10.94
C GLY A 461 24.73 14.12 11.61
N ASP A 462 25.27 15.11 10.88
CA ASP A 462 26.29 16.03 11.39
C ASP A 462 25.73 17.18 12.24
N LEU A 463 24.50 17.63 11.95
CA LEU A 463 23.92 18.83 12.56
C LEU A 463 23.67 18.66 14.07
N PHE A 464 23.49 17.42 14.52
CA PHE A 464 23.21 17.11 15.93
C PHE A 464 24.41 16.55 16.71
N GLY A 465 25.59 16.36 16.09
CA GLY A 465 26.83 15.91 16.75
C GLY A 465 26.79 14.52 17.43
N LEU A 466 25.61 13.93 17.62
CA LEU A 466 25.34 12.66 18.30
C LEU A 466 25.33 11.47 17.35
N LEU A 467 25.24 11.69 16.04
CA LEU A 467 25.10 10.65 15.01
C LEU A 467 26.38 10.45 14.19
N ASN A 468 27.34 11.37 14.27
CA ASN A 468 28.53 11.43 13.40
C ASN A 468 29.47 10.21 13.54
N LYS A 469 29.58 9.59 14.72
CA LYS A 469 30.35 8.35 14.90
C LYS A 469 29.65 7.07 14.41
N ASN A 470 28.35 7.11 14.12
CA ASN A 470 27.49 5.92 14.19
C ASN A 470 26.73 5.56 12.90
N TYR A 471 26.88 6.32 11.80
CA TYR A 471 26.16 6.02 10.56
C TYR A 471 27.03 5.41 9.47
N CYS A 472 28.29 5.80 9.31
CA CYS A 472 29.19 5.18 8.31
C CYS A 472 30.60 5.83 8.40
N ASP A 473 31.17 5.98 9.61
CA ASP A 473 32.49 6.63 9.74
C ASP A 473 33.61 5.68 9.27
N CYS A 474 33.82 5.62 7.96
CA CYS A 474 34.93 4.88 7.35
C CYS A 474 36.29 5.51 7.70
N ASN A 475 36.34 6.72 8.27
CA ASN A 475 37.61 7.35 8.65
C ASN A 475 38.16 6.81 9.98
N LEU A 476 37.32 6.25 10.85
CA LEU A 476 37.77 5.66 12.11
C LEU A 476 38.58 4.36 11.91
N PHE A 477 38.44 3.68 10.77
CA PHE A 477 39.30 2.55 10.39
C PHE A 477 40.56 2.95 9.63
N ARG A 478 40.70 4.21 9.21
CA ARG A 478 41.85 4.70 8.45
C ARG A 478 43.06 5.09 9.31
N SER A 479 42.90 5.21 10.64
CA SER A 479 43.98 5.78 11.49
C SER A 479 44.81 4.79 12.31
N ARG A 480 44.62 3.46 12.19
CA ARG A 480 45.43 2.54 13.02
C ARG A 480 46.04 1.28 12.43
N ASN A 481 45.69 0.79 11.25
CA ASN A 481 46.39 -0.36 10.64
C ASN A 481 46.26 -0.38 9.11
N ASP A 482 47.36 -0.14 8.41
CA ASP A 482 47.51 -0.14 6.95
C ASP A 482 47.38 -1.55 6.30
N PHE A 483 46.61 -2.49 6.85
CA PHE A 483 46.59 -3.87 6.33
C PHE A 483 45.26 -4.62 6.27
N LEU A 484 44.12 -3.97 6.50
CA LEU A 484 42.81 -4.61 6.29
C LEU A 484 41.88 -3.71 5.46
N LEU A 485 42.22 -3.62 4.18
CA LEU A 485 41.28 -3.27 3.12
C LEU A 485 40.43 -4.50 2.80
N MET A 486 39.40 -4.77 3.60
CA MET A 486 38.22 -5.51 3.14
C MET A 486 37.09 -5.36 4.18
N GLN A 487 35.95 -4.89 3.69
CA GLN A 487 34.63 -4.82 4.34
C GLN A 487 34.43 -3.63 5.31
N CYS A 488 34.15 -2.46 4.73
CA CYS A 488 32.95 -1.73 5.13
C CYS A 488 31.76 -2.29 4.35
#